data_AF-A0A918PQK3-F1
#
_entry.id   AF-A0A918PQK3-F1
#
_cell.length_a   1.000
_cell.length_b   1.000
_cell.length_c   1.000
_cell.angle_alpha   90.00
_cell.angle_beta   90.00
_cell.angle_gamma   90.00
#
_symmetry.space_group_name_H-M   'P 1'
#
loop_
_entity.id
_entity.type
_entity.pdbx_description
1 polymer ?
#
loop_
_entity_poly.entity_id
_entity_poly.type
_entity_poly.pdbx_seq_one_letter_code
_entity_poly.pdbx_strand_id
1 'polypeptide(L)' 'MTKLIPILIDNQRIIQLSQLTVDQANDLRSFLPVSSIRQLIYEGMELTDCIDFETYEYWFQSNHVGHYSASTIWDI' A
#
# COMPACT_ATOMS: atom_id res chain seq x y z
N MET A 1 10.06 9.65 -1.81
CA MET A 1 9.51 8.32 -1.49
C MET A 1 9.64 7.43 -2.71
N THR A 2 10.17 6.22 -2.56
CA THR A 2 10.25 5.24 -3.66
C THR A 2 8.93 4.47 -3.72
N LYS A 3 8.26 4.46 -4.88
CA LYS A 3 7.04 3.67 -5.07
C LYS A 3 7.41 2.19 -5.12
N LEU A 4 6.72 1.35 -4.37
CA LEU A 4 6.93 -0.10 -4.44
C LEU A 4 6.49 -0.67 -5.79
N ILE A 5 7.25 -1.66 -6.26
CA ILE A 5 6.93 -2.42 -7.46
C ILE A 5 6.04 -3.59 -7.03
N PRO A 6 4.81 -3.72 -7.58
CA PRO A 6 3.95 -4.83 -7.25
C PRO A 6 4.45 -6.15 -7.85
N ILE A 7 4.22 -7.23 -7.12
CA ILE A 7 4.40 -8.60 -7.58
C ILE A 7 3.07 -9.04 -8.22
N LEU A 8 3.13 -9.60 -9.42
CA LEU A 8 1.96 -10.13 -10.11
C LEU A 8 1.78 -11.60 -9.72
N ILE A 9 0.77 -11.89 -8.91
CA ILE A 9 0.45 -13.23 -8.40
C ILE A 9 -1.00 -13.53 -8.78
N ASP A 10 -1.25 -14.62 -9.50
CA ASP A 10 -2.60 -15.01 -9.94
C ASP A 10 -3.39 -13.87 -10.62
N ASN A 11 -2.69 -13.09 -11.46
CA ASN A 11 -3.24 -11.90 -12.14
C ASN A 11 -3.68 -10.75 -11.20
N GLN A 12 -3.35 -10.84 -9.91
CA GLN A 12 -3.51 -9.78 -8.93
C GLN A 12 -2.17 -9.11 -8.64
N ARG A 13 -2.19 -7.79 -8.46
CA ARG A 13 -1.01 -7.02 -8.07
C ARG A 13 -0.95 -6.98 -6.56
N ILE A 14 0.10 -7.55 -6.00
CA ILE A 14 0.31 -7.66 -4.57
C ILE A 14 1.54 -6.86 -4.19
N ILE A 15 1.53 -6.24 -3.00
CA ILE A 15 2.74 -5.75 -2.37
C ILE A 15 2.95 -6.39 -1.01
N GLN A 16 4.20 -6.44 -0.57
CA GLN A 16 4.54 -6.86 0.77
C GLN A 16 4.88 -5.63 1.61
N LEU A 17 4.18 -5.46 2.74
CA LEU A 17 4.44 -4.41 3.73
C LEU A 17 5.91 -4.40 4.21
N SER A 18 6.56 -5.57 4.23
CA SER A 18 7.98 -5.72 4.62
C SER A 18 8.95 -4.97 3.69
N GLN A 19 8.52 -4.58 2.48
CA GLN A 19 9.32 -3.76 1.57
C GLN A 19 9.22 -2.26 1.88
N LEU A 20 8.26 -1.84 2.72
CA LEU A 20 8.15 -0.48 3.22
C LEU A 20 9.09 -0.26 4.40
N THR A 21 9.38 1.00 4.70
CA THR A 21 10.00 1.37 5.98
C THR A 21 9.07 1.03 7.14
N VAL A 22 9.63 0.77 8.32
CA VAL A 22 8.86 0.37 9.52
C VAL A 22 7.75 1.38 9.83
N ASP A 23 8.05 2.68 9.75
CA ASP A 23 7.05 3.74 9.94
C ASP A 23 5.90 3.65 8.93
N GLN A 24 6.21 3.56 7.62
CA GLN A 24 5.20 3.46 6.57
C GLN A 24 4.37 2.18 6.67
N ALA A 25 5.01 1.05 7.02
CA ALA A 25 4.33 -0.21 7.22
C ALA A 25 3.36 -0.15 8.40
N ASN A 26 3.74 0.52 9.49
CA ASN A 26 2.88 0.74 10.65
C ASN A 26 1.73 1.71 10.36
N ASP A 27 1.99 2.81 9.66
CA ASP A 27 0.95 3.75 9.22
C ASP A 27 -0.08 3.06 8.32
N LEU A 28 0.39 2.31 7.32
CA LEU A 28 -0.49 1.59 6.41
C LEU A 28 -1.24 0.45 7.14
N ARG A 29 -0.59 -0.26 8.07
CA ARG A 29 -1.27 -1.23 8.95
C ARG A 29 -2.36 -0.60 9.80
N SER A 30 -2.11 0.59 10.34
CA SER A 30 -3.09 1.31 11.16
C SER A 30 -4.24 1.89 10.33
N PHE A 31 -3.99 2.20 9.07
CA PHE A 31 -5.01 2.68 8.13
C PHE A 31 -5.91 1.54 7.63
N LEU A 32 -5.38 0.32 7.52
CA LEU A 32 -6.10 -0.81 6.96
C LEU A 32 -6.90 -1.60 8.00
N PRO A 33 -8.08 -2.12 7.62
CA PRO A 33 -8.78 -3.10 8.43
C PRO A 33 -7.99 -4.41 8.48
N VAL A 34 -8.09 -5.13 9.59
CA VAL A 34 -7.35 -6.39 9.84
C VAL A 34 -7.58 -7.43 8.73
N SER A 35 -8.71 -7.39 8.03
CA SER A 35 -9.04 -8.28 6.92
C SER A 35 -8.30 -8.01 5.61
N SER A 36 -7.65 -6.85 5.46
CA SER A 36 -6.96 -6.47 4.21
C SER A 36 -5.55 -7.06 4.12
N ILE A 37 -4.97 -7.45 5.24
CA ILE A 37 -3.62 -8.02 5.29
C ILE A 37 -3.74 -9.54 5.24
N ARG A 38 -3.14 -10.13 4.22
CA ARG A 38 -3.14 -11.58 4.00
C ARG A 38 -1.74 -12.15 3.90
N GLN A 39 -1.62 -13.42 4.24
CA GLN A 39 -0.43 -14.22 3.96
C GLN A 39 -0.67 -15.01 2.68
N LEU A 40 0.36 -15.14 1.85
CA LEU A 40 0.28 -15.87 0.60
C LEU A 40 1.56 -16.64 0.34
N ILE A 41 1.41 -17.84 -0.19
CA ILE A 41 2.51 -18.74 -0.52
C ILE A 41 2.68 -18.68 -2.04
N TYR A 42 3.81 -18.17 -2.50
CA TYR A 42 4.12 -18.03 -3.92
C TYR A 42 5.45 -18.73 -4.23
N GLU A 43 5.44 -19.70 -5.14
CA GLU A 43 6.64 -20.46 -5.55
C GLU A 43 7.45 -21.07 -4.38
N GLY A 44 6.76 -21.47 -3.30
CA GLY A 44 7.40 -22.00 -2.08
C GLY A 44 7.96 -20.94 -1.14
N MET A 45 7.82 -19.66 -1.46
CA MET A 45 8.09 -18.53 -0.57
C MET A 45 6.83 -18.12 0.17
N GLU A 46 6.89 -18.10 1.50
CA GLU A 46 5.83 -17.55 2.34
C GLU A 46 5.99 -16.03 2.40
N LEU A 47 5.07 -15.32 1.75
CA LEU A 47 4.98 -13.87 1.80
C LEU A 47 3.96 -13.50 2.88
N THR A 48 4.47 -12.96 3.97
CA THR A 48 3.65 -12.43 5.07
C THR A 48 3.40 -10.95 4.90
N ASP A 49 2.29 -10.46 5.44
CA ASP A 49 1.91 -9.05 5.40
C ASP A 49 1.73 -8.50 3.98
N CYS A 50 1.03 -9.27 3.15
CA CYS A 50 0.70 -8.87 1.81
C CYS A 50 -0.64 -8.15 1.74
N ILE A 51 -0.70 -7.16 0.86
CA ILE A 51 -1.92 -6.41 0.55
C ILE A 51 -2.05 -6.23 -0.95
N ASP A 52 -3.27 -5.94 -1.42
CA ASP A 52 -3.48 -5.58 -2.81
C ASP A 52 -2.81 -4.24 -3.13
N PHE A 53 -2.17 -4.16 -4.30
CA PHE A 53 -1.49 -2.94 -4.75
C PHE A 53 -2.45 -1.76 -4.89
N GLU A 54 -3.71 -2.02 -5.24
CA GLU A 54 -4.75 -0.99 -5.31
C GLU A 54 -4.99 -0.32 -3.94
N THR A 55 -5.01 -1.12 -2.88
CA THR A 55 -5.09 -0.63 -1.50
C THR A 55 -3.88 0.21 -1.12
N TYR A 56 -2.68 -0.24 -1.50
CA TYR A 56 -1.46 0.55 -1.33
C TYR A 56 -1.50 1.84 -2.13
N GLU A 57 -1.93 1.83 -3.40
CA GLU A 57 -2.04 3.04 -4.22
C GLU A 57 -3.00 4.04 -3.60
N TYR A 58 -4.14 3.58 -3.08
CA TYR A 58 -5.10 4.45 -2.43
C TYR A 58 -4.51 5.12 -1.18
N TRP A 59 -3.89 4.34 -0.30
CA TRP A 59 -3.19 4.88 0.87
C TRP A 59 -2.04 5.81 0.46
N PHE A 60 -1.25 5.42 -0.53
CA PHE A 60 -0.11 6.20 -1.00
C PHE A 60 -0.59 7.53 -1.57
N GLN A 61 -1.65 7.54 -2.38
CA GLN A 61 -2.26 8.77 -2.87
C GLN A 61 -2.81 9.62 -1.73
N SER A 62 -3.54 9.03 -0.77
CA SER A 62 -4.09 9.76 0.38
C SER A 62 -2.98 10.42 1.23
N ASN A 63 -1.91 9.69 1.52
CA ASN A 63 -0.76 10.20 2.26
C ASN A 63 0.10 11.18 1.45
N HIS A 64 0.14 11.04 0.11
CA HIS A 64 0.86 11.98 -0.76
C HIS A 64 0.06 13.28 -0.97
N VAL A 65 -1.28 13.20 -0.98
CA VAL A 65 -2.18 14.36 -1.04
C VAL A 65 -2.12 15.18 0.25
N GLY A 66 -1.72 14.60 1.38
CA GLY A 66 -1.33 15.36 2.58
C GLY A 66 -0.14 16.31 2.37
N HIS A 67 0.63 16.13 1.30
CA HIS A 67 1.78 16.99 0.94
C HIS A 67 1.52 17.89 -0.27
N TYR A 68 0.41 17.69 -0.98
CA TYR A 68 -0.13 18.69 -1.89
C TYR A 68 -1.13 19.53 -1.11
N SER A 69 -0.58 20.61 -0.55
CA SER A 69 -1.30 21.82 -0.16
C SER A 69 -2.62 21.91 -0.90
N ALA A 70 -3.69 22.10 -0.14
CA ALA A 70 -4.93 22.65 -0.60
C ALA A 70 -4.68 23.84 -1.54
N SER A 71 -4.55 23.60 -2.84
CA SER A 71 -4.92 24.57 -3.85
C SER A 71 -6.39 24.31 -4.11
N THR A 72 -7.18 24.78 -3.14
CA THR A 72 -8.59 25.10 -3.29
C THR A 72 -8.78 25.87 -4.60
N ILE A 73 -9.28 25.20 -5.63
CA ILE A 73 -9.92 25.90 -6.75
C ILE A 73 -11.42 25.88 -6.46
N TRP A 74 -11.81 26.73 -5.49
CA TRP A 74 -13.10 27.41 -5.57
C TRP A 74 -12.85 28.63 -6.45
N ASP A 75 -12.88 28.44 -7.77
CA ASP A 75 -12.90 29.56 -8.71
C ASP A 75 -14.37 29.78 -9.10
N ILE A 76 -14.93 30.84 -8.53
CA ILE A 76 -16.21 31.46 -8.90
C ILE A 76 -15.95 32.66 -9.80
#